data_AF-A0A1U8N4J1-F1
#
_entry.id   AF-A0A1U8N4J1-F1
#
_cell.length_a   1.000
_cell.length_b   1.000
_cell.length_c   1.000
_cell.angle_alpha   90.00
_cell.angle_beta   90.00
_cell.angle_gamma   90.00
#
_symmetry.space_group_name_H-M   'P 1'
#
loop_
_entity.id
_entity.type
_entity.pdbx_description
1 polymer ?
#
loop_
_entity_poly.entity_id
_entity_poly.type
_entity_poly.pdbx_seq_one_letter_code
_entity_poly.pdbx_strand_id
1 'polypeptide(L)'
;MKITAIRTFRLEEFANVLWVHVETDAGIVGLGETFYGAGSVEAHIHDVLAGRLLGKDPLRIEAHSRELVNLPMAQSSTGAEYRAASAIDLALWDIFGKHCDQPVHQMLGGLCHDKVPVYNTCAGYGYVRSNRIKPVDTWNFGVAEGPYEDLSGFMTDAGAIAESLLEQGITGMKIWPFDPPAIENDGRFITGEQMRRAIEPFEKIRKAVGDRMQIMVEFHCLWNLPTVKRIARELEAFDPT
;
A
#
# COMPACT_ATOMS: atom_id res chain seq x y z
N MET A 1 7.61 -9.99 30.80
CA MET A 1 7.33 -8.67 30.19
C MET A 1 5.84 -8.55 30.00
N LYS A 2 5.26 -7.37 30.23
CA LYS A 2 3.84 -7.08 30.06
C LYS A 2 3.63 -5.78 29.32
N ILE A 3 2.57 -5.69 28.53
CA ILE A 3 2.14 -4.46 27.87
C ILE A 3 1.63 -3.47 28.92
N THR A 4 2.19 -2.26 28.94
CA THR A 4 1.85 -1.20 29.91
C THR A 4 1.07 -0.05 29.29
N ALA A 5 1.28 0.23 28.01
CA ALA A 5 0.55 1.26 27.29
C ALA A 5 0.46 0.97 25.79
N ILE A 6 -0.56 1.54 25.15
CA ILE A 6 -0.68 1.62 23.70
C ILE A 6 -0.87 3.09 23.36
N ARG A 7 0.00 3.64 22.50
CA ARG A 7 -0.06 5.04 22.06
C ARG A 7 -0.22 5.10 20.55
N THR A 8 -0.99 6.05 20.08
CA THR A 8 -1.19 6.30 18.64
C THR A 8 -0.65 7.67 18.26
N PHE A 9 -0.11 7.77 17.04
CA PHE A 9 0.40 9.01 16.48
C PHE A 9 -0.21 9.24 15.10
N ARG A 10 -0.71 10.45 14.87
CA ARG A 10 -1.24 10.91 13.59
C ARG A 10 -0.58 12.24 13.24
N LEU A 11 -0.31 12.42 11.96
CA LEU A 11 0.19 13.68 11.41
C LEU A 11 -0.86 14.24 10.45
N GLU A 12 -1.07 15.56 10.50
CA GLU A 12 -2.02 16.22 9.60
C GLU A 12 -1.55 16.14 8.13
N GLU A 13 -0.24 16.29 7.89
CA GLU A 13 0.36 16.17 6.56
C GLU A 13 0.17 14.77 5.93
N PHE A 14 0.13 13.74 6.76
CA PHE A 14 -0.07 12.34 6.36
C PHE A 14 -1.30 11.76 7.06
N ALA A 15 -2.46 12.41 6.87
CA ALA A 15 -3.70 12.11 7.60
C ALA A 15 -4.20 10.66 7.48
N ASN A 16 -3.73 9.91 6.48
CA ASN A 16 -4.08 8.50 6.30
C ASN A 16 -3.16 7.54 7.06
N VAL A 17 -2.00 7.98 7.53
CA VAL A 17 -1.05 7.15 8.28
C VAL A 17 -1.42 7.16 9.77
N LEU A 18 -1.36 5.98 10.39
CA LEU A 18 -1.44 5.81 11.83
C LEU A 18 -0.26 4.98 12.31
N TRP A 19 0.56 5.55 13.20
CA TRP A 19 1.57 4.79 13.93
C TRP A 19 1.04 4.37 15.30
N VAL A 20 1.48 3.19 15.74
CA VAL A 20 1.10 2.60 17.02
C VAL A 20 2.37 2.22 17.77
N HIS A 21 2.51 2.72 19.00
CA HIS A 21 3.48 2.20 19.95
C HIS A 21 2.81 1.25 20.94
N VAL A 22 3.40 0.08 21.14
CA VAL A 22 3.08 -0.82 22.25
C VAL A 22 4.25 -0.79 23.22
N GLU A 23 4.00 -0.27 24.43
CA GLU A 23 5.01 -0.11 25.48
C GLU A 23 4.95 -1.27 26.47
N THR A 24 6.09 -1.62 27.07
CA THR A 24 6.19 -2.73 28.02
C THR A 24 6.83 -2.34 29.34
N ASP A 25 6.59 -3.14 30.38
CA ASP A 25 7.21 -3.00 31.71
C ASP A 25 8.73 -3.24 31.72
N ALA A 26 9.27 -3.83 30.66
CA ALA A 26 10.71 -4.03 30.46
C ALA A 26 11.38 -2.85 29.74
N GLY A 27 10.64 -1.79 29.40
CA GLY A 27 11.15 -0.63 28.65
C GLY A 27 11.31 -0.87 27.14
N ILE A 28 10.91 -2.03 26.61
CA ILE A 28 10.88 -2.30 25.17
C ILE A 28 9.61 -1.68 24.58
N VAL A 29 9.74 -0.95 23.48
CA VAL A 29 8.64 -0.35 22.73
C VAL A 29 8.62 -0.92 21.32
N GLY A 30 7.47 -1.44 20.90
CA GLY A 30 7.21 -1.88 19.53
C GLY A 30 6.54 -0.81 18.70
N LEU A 31 6.94 -0.68 17.45
CA LEU A 31 6.36 0.20 16.44
C LEU A 31 5.53 -0.62 15.44
N GLY A 32 4.31 -0.17 15.22
CA GLY A 32 3.43 -0.65 14.17
C GLY A 32 2.87 0.49 13.35
N GLU A 33 2.32 0.17 12.18
CA GLU A 33 1.78 1.15 11.23
C GLU A 33 0.57 0.57 10.50
N THR A 34 -0.37 1.43 10.12
CA THR A 34 -1.35 1.14 9.08
C THR A 34 -1.69 2.39 8.28
N PHE A 35 -2.35 2.19 7.13
CA PHE A 35 -2.77 3.24 6.22
C PHE A 35 -4.29 3.23 5.96
N TYR A 36 -4.85 4.41 5.69
CA TYR A 36 -6.27 4.73 5.51
C TYR A 36 -7.16 4.68 6.75
N GLY A 37 -7.99 5.72 6.89
CA GLY A 37 -8.98 5.83 7.96
C GLY A 37 -8.35 5.90 9.35
N ALA A 38 -7.24 6.63 9.49
CA ALA A 38 -6.44 6.66 10.72
C ALA A 38 -7.28 6.95 11.98
N GLY A 39 -8.26 7.87 11.91
CA GLY A 39 -9.13 8.17 13.03
C GLY A 39 -10.07 7.02 13.44
N SER A 40 -10.62 6.27 12.49
CA SER A 40 -11.49 5.12 12.82
C SER A 40 -10.69 3.93 13.35
N VAL A 41 -9.48 3.73 12.81
CA VAL A 41 -8.55 2.72 13.32
C VAL A 41 -8.10 3.08 14.75
N GLU A 42 -7.69 4.32 14.99
CA GLU A 42 -7.28 4.81 16.31
C GLU A 42 -8.37 4.58 17.36
N ALA A 43 -9.61 4.96 17.04
CA ALA A 43 -10.75 4.73 17.92
C ALA A 43 -10.90 3.24 18.25
N HIS A 44 -10.82 2.34 17.25
CA HIS A 44 -10.93 0.90 17.49
C HIS A 44 -9.80 0.35 18.37
N ILE A 45 -8.56 0.83 18.19
CA ILE A 45 -7.42 0.45 19.05
C ILE A 45 -7.73 0.77 20.51
N HIS A 46 -8.14 2.01 20.80
CA HIS A 46 -8.32 2.45 22.19
C HIS A 46 -9.63 1.95 22.83
N ASP A 47 -10.73 1.96 22.08
CA ASP A 47 -12.05 1.60 22.62
C ASP A 47 -12.23 0.09 22.76
N VAL A 48 -11.55 -0.71 21.92
CA VAL A 48 -11.79 -2.16 21.84
C VAL A 48 -10.54 -2.98 22.16
N LEU A 49 -9.42 -2.74 21.44
CA LEU A 49 -8.28 -3.66 21.50
C LEU A 49 -7.41 -3.43 22.75
N ALA A 50 -7.29 -2.19 23.23
CA ALA A 50 -6.45 -1.86 24.39
C ALA A 50 -6.87 -2.62 25.66
N GLY A 51 -8.17 -2.69 25.96
CA GLY A 51 -8.70 -3.45 27.10
C GLY A 51 -8.42 -4.96 27.02
N ARG A 52 -8.15 -5.49 25.82
CA ARG A 52 -7.79 -6.90 25.61
C ARG A 52 -6.29 -7.15 25.70
N LEU A 53 -5.44 -6.13 25.65
CA LEU A 53 -3.98 -6.31 25.52
C LEU A 53 -3.20 -5.82 26.74
N LEU A 54 -3.67 -4.77 27.40
CA LEU A 54 -2.99 -4.20 28.57
C LEU A 54 -2.80 -5.27 29.67
N GLY A 55 -1.59 -5.32 30.23
CA GLY A 55 -1.19 -6.29 31.25
C GLY A 55 -0.86 -7.70 30.71
N LYS A 56 -1.06 -7.98 29.42
CA LYS A 56 -0.71 -9.27 28.81
C LYS A 56 0.74 -9.31 28.36
N ASP A 57 1.27 -10.52 28.24
CA ASP A 57 2.60 -10.78 27.70
C ASP A 57 2.62 -10.56 26.17
N PRO A 58 3.39 -9.59 25.64
CA PRO A 58 3.40 -9.29 24.21
C PRO A 58 3.98 -10.42 23.35
N LEU A 59 4.75 -11.36 23.93
CA LEU A 59 5.38 -12.45 23.19
C LEU A 59 4.39 -13.56 22.79
N ARG A 60 3.14 -13.50 23.25
CA ARG A 60 2.07 -14.42 22.86
C ARG A 60 1.39 -14.00 21.55
N ILE A 61 2.18 -13.65 20.54
CA ILE A 61 1.74 -13.03 19.27
C ILE A 61 0.58 -13.80 18.64
N GLU A 62 0.71 -15.11 18.43
CA GLU A 62 -0.36 -15.95 17.84
C GLU A 62 -1.67 -15.93 18.64
N ALA A 63 -1.58 -15.89 19.97
CA ALA A 63 -2.76 -15.82 20.81
C ALA A 63 -3.44 -14.45 20.71
N HIS A 64 -2.65 -13.37 20.63
CA HIS A 64 -3.16 -12.02 20.42
C HIS A 64 -3.75 -11.86 19.04
N SER A 65 -3.03 -12.25 17.98
CA SER A 65 -3.52 -12.21 16.59
C SER A 65 -4.89 -12.87 16.48
N ARG A 66 -5.04 -14.10 17.02
CA ARG A 66 -6.33 -14.77 17.09
C ARG A 66 -7.39 -13.97 17.86
N GLU A 67 -7.08 -13.44 19.04
CA GLU A 67 -8.01 -12.66 19.86
C GLU A 67 -8.45 -11.35 19.17
N LEU A 68 -7.54 -10.69 18.43
CA LEU A 68 -7.78 -9.42 17.79
C LEU A 68 -8.60 -9.56 16.50
N VAL A 69 -8.44 -10.67 15.76
CA VAL A 69 -9.19 -10.92 14.51
C VAL A 69 -10.42 -11.81 14.68
N ASN A 70 -10.58 -12.49 15.83
CA ASN A 70 -11.77 -13.30 16.16
C ASN A 70 -12.93 -12.40 16.66
N LEU A 71 -13.29 -11.43 15.84
CA LEU A 71 -14.45 -10.58 16.02
C LEU A 71 -15.69 -11.20 15.35
N PRO A 72 -16.94 -10.77 15.65
CA PRO A 72 -18.13 -11.32 15.03
C PRO A 72 -18.01 -11.40 13.50
N MET A 73 -18.50 -12.48 12.88
CA MET A 73 -18.29 -12.86 11.47
C MET A 73 -18.44 -11.74 10.42
N ALA A 74 -19.17 -10.66 10.73
CA ALA A 74 -19.38 -9.50 9.86
C ALA A 74 -18.12 -8.62 9.63
N GLN A 75 -16.98 -8.90 10.27
CA GLN A 75 -15.75 -8.06 10.20
C GLN A 75 -14.60 -8.69 9.39
N SER A 76 -14.90 -9.65 8.51
CA SER A 76 -13.90 -10.42 7.73
C SER A 76 -13.40 -9.69 6.47
N SER A 77 -12.99 -8.42 6.58
CA SER A 77 -12.47 -7.61 5.46
C SER A 77 -11.35 -6.69 5.94
N THR A 78 -10.79 -5.87 5.06
CA THR A 78 -9.70 -4.90 5.35
C THR A 78 -10.22 -3.63 6.03
N GLY A 79 -11.21 -3.76 6.92
CA GLY A 79 -11.88 -2.68 7.66
C GLY A 79 -11.01 -2.02 8.74
N ALA A 80 -11.57 -1.10 9.50
CA ALA A 80 -10.83 -0.39 10.56
C ALA A 80 -10.32 -1.36 11.64
N GLU A 81 -11.10 -2.40 11.92
CA GLU A 81 -10.83 -3.42 12.92
C GLU A 81 -9.63 -4.29 12.53
N TYR A 82 -9.59 -4.75 11.27
CA TYR A 82 -8.48 -5.55 10.77
C TYR A 82 -7.21 -4.72 10.65
N ARG A 83 -7.31 -3.46 10.20
CA ARG A 83 -6.18 -2.53 10.15
C ARG A 83 -5.61 -2.22 11.54
N ALA A 84 -6.47 -2.06 12.54
CA ALA A 84 -6.06 -1.87 13.93
C ALA A 84 -5.33 -3.11 14.48
N ALA A 85 -5.87 -4.30 14.22
CA ALA A 85 -5.23 -5.55 14.59
C ALA A 85 -3.84 -5.71 13.93
N SER A 86 -3.73 -5.42 12.63
CA SER A 86 -2.46 -5.48 11.90
C SER A 86 -1.41 -4.51 12.44
N ALA A 87 -1.79 -3.26 12.75
CA ALA A 87 -0.85 -2.28 13.29
C ALA A 87 -0.30 -2.74 14.66
N ILE A 88 -1.14 -3.31 15.51
CA ILE A 88 -0.69 -3.89 16.78
C ILE A 88 0.19 -5.11 16.57
N ASP A 89 -0.18 -6.02 15.66
CA ASP A 89 0.60 -7.23 15.36
C ASP A 89 2.04 -6.87 14.93
N LEU A 90 2.21 -5.88 14.04
CA LEU A 90 3.52 -5.36 13.66
C LEU A 90 4.33 -4.85 14.87
N ALA A 91 3.70 -4.11 15.77
CA ALA A 91 4.35 -3.64 17.00
C ALA A 91 4.77 -4.81 17.92
N LEU A 92 3.97 -5.88 18.00
CA LEU A 92 4.33 -7.08 18.78
C LEU A 92 5.53 -7.82 18.17
N TRP A 93 5.61 -7.91 16.85
CA TRP A 93 6.78 -8.47 16.15
C TRP A 93 8.04 -7.63 16.35
N ASP A 94 7.91 -6.31 16.34
CA ASP A 94 9.03 -5.41 16.65
C ASP A 94 9.51 -5.58 18.11
N ILE A 95 8.59 -5.71 19.07
CA ILE A 95 8.93 -6.08 20.46
C ILE A 95 9.68 -7.40 20.50
N PHE A 96 9.21 -8.42 19.77
CA PHE A 96 9.82 -9.74 19.79
C PHE A 96 11.25 -9.73 19.23
N GLY A 97 11.45 -9.04 18.09
CA GLY A 97 12.79 -8.84 17.52
C GLY A 97 13.73 -8.15 18.51
N LYS A 98 13.29 -7.02 19.10
CA LYS A 98 14.07 -6.28 20.12
C LYS A 98 14.35 -7.10 21.37
N HIS A 99 13.38 -7.89 21.83
CA HIS A 99 13.55 -8.76 23.00
C HIS A 99 14.60 -9.86 22.77
N CYS A 100 14.66 -10.39 21.55
CA CYS A 100 15.62 -11.41 21.17
C CYS A 100 16.95 -10.86 20.63
N ASP A 101 17.09 -9.54 20.50
CA ASP A 101 18.21 -8.90 19.81
C ASP A 101 18.42 -9.48 18.40
N GLN A 102 17.33 -9.64 17.64
CA GLN A 102 17.31 -10.21 16.30
C GLN A 102 16.39 -9.40 15.36
N PRO A 103 16.69 -9.35 14.06
CA PRO A 103 15.78 -8.76 13.09
C PRO A 103 14.53 -9.62 12.91
N VAL A 104 13.39 -8.99 12.59
CA VAL A 104 12.09 -9.69 12.46
C VAL A 104 12.15 -10.85 11.45
N HIS A 105 12.84 -10.70 10.32
CA HIS A 105 12.98 -11.79 9.34
C HIS A 105 13.64 -13.05 9.92
N GLN A 106 14.53 -12.90 10.91
CA GLN A 106 15.14 -14.05 11.59
C GLN A 106 14.11 -14.78 12.45
N MET A 107 13.21 -14.01 13.08
CA MET A 107 12.11 -14.54 13.89
C MET A 107 11.04 -15.23 13.03
N LEU A 108 10.94 -14.86 11.74
CA LEU A 108 10.07 -15.48 10.74
C LEU A 108 10.65 -16.76 10.11
N GLY A 109 11.85 -17.19 10.49
CA GLY A 109 12.47 -18.42 9.99
C GLY A 109 13.83 -18.24 9.30
N GLY A 110 14.37 -17.02 9.26
CA GLY A 110 15.67 -16.73 8.67
C GLY A 110 15.59 -16.23 7.23
N LEU A 111 16.73 -15.77 6.71
CA LEU A 111 16.83 -15.27 5.35
C LEU A 111 16.70 -16.41 4.32
N CYS A 112 15.77 -16.26 3.38
CA CYS A 112 15.76 -17.04 2.14
C CYS A 112 16.59 -16.38 1.03
N HIS A 113 16.69 -15.05 1.05
CA HIS A 113 17.37 -14.24 0.05
C HIS A 113 18.07 -13.05 0.72
N ASP A 114 19.30 -12.75 0.30
CA ASP A 114 20.05 -11.60 0.80
C ASP A 114 19.50 -10.26 0.27
N LYS A 115 18.83 -10.29 -0.89
CA LYS A 115 18.21 -9.14 -1.55
C LYS A 115 16.92 -9.56 -2.24
N VAL A 116 15.96 -8.64 -2.30
CA VAL A 116 14.67 -8.82 -3.00
C VAL A 116 14.53 -7.70 -4.04
N PRO A 117 14.11 -8.00 -5.29
CA PRO A 117 13.83 -6.97 -6.29
C PRO A 117 12.72 -6.02 -5.84
N VAL A 118 12.86 -4.74 -6.14
CA VAL A 118 11.82 -3.73 -5.93
C VAL A 118 11.25 -3.27 -7.26
N TYR A 119 10.01 -2.80 -7.24
CA TYR A 119 9.39 -2.09 -8.36
C TYR A 119 8.90 -0.72 -7.87
N ASN A 120 8.80 0.24 -8.79
CA ASN A 120 8.31 1.57 -8.47
C ASN A 120 6.83 1.70 -8.85
N THR A 121 5.98 2.00 -7.87
CA THR A 121 4.62 2.48 -8.18
C THR A 121 4.75 3.94 -8.58
N CYS A 122 4.39 4.29 -9.81
CA CYS A 122 4.59 5.63 -10.38
C CYS A 122 3.61 6.67 -9.81
N ALA A 123 3.63 6.87 -8.49
CA ALA A 123 2.87 7.88 -7.78
C ALA A 123 3.69 9.19 -7.67
N GLY A 124 3.00 10.32 -7.48
CA GLY A 124 3.66 11.60 -7.17
C GLY A 124 3.65 11.89 -5.67
N TYR A 125 4.39 12.90 -5.24
CA TYR A 125 4.50 13.34 -3.83
C TYR A 125 3.15 13.65 -3.19
N GLY A 126 2.21 14.18 -3.98
CA GLY A 126 0.86 14.51 -3.51
C GLY A 126 -0.04 13.29 -3.27
N TYR A 127 0.29 12.10 -3.79
CA TYR A 127 -0.67 10.98 -3.89
C TYR A 127 -1.27 10.55 -2.54
N VAL A 128 -0.49 10.59 -1.45
CA VAL A 128 -0.94 10.17 -0.10
C VAL A 128 -1.26 11.33 0.85
N ARG A 129 -1.17 12.58 0.39
CA ARG A 129 -1.31 13.79 1.24
C ARG A 129 -2.77 14.23 1.44
N SER A 130 -3.71 13.68 0.68
CA SER A 130 -5.14 14.01 0.81
C SER A 130 -5.82 13.17 1.90
N ASN A 131 -6.62 13.81 2.75
CA ASN A 131 -7.48 13.11 3.73
C ASN A 131 -8.80 12.61 3.09
N ARG A 132 -9.04 12.90 1.81
CA ARG A 132 -10.22 12.44 1.08
C ARG A 132 -9.91 11.09 0.46
N ILE A 133 -10.38 10.03 1.11
CA ILE A 133 -10.17 8.65 0.65
C ILE A 133 -11.16 8.36 -0.50
N LYS A 134 -10.81 8.81 -1.70
CA LYS A 134 -11.47 8.44 -2.96
C LYS A 134 -10.40 8.12 -4.02
N PRO A 135 -10.64 7.14 -4.92
CA PRO A 135 -9.65 6.71 -5.93
C PRO A 135 -9.06 7.81 -6.82
N VAL A 136 -9.74 8.96 -6.98
CA VAL A 136 -9.29 10.09 -7.81
C VAL A 136 -8.74 11.28 -7.05
N ASP A 137 -9.01 11.39 -5.74
CA ASP A 137 -8.57 12.54 -4.95
C ASP A 137 -7.05 12.50 -4.65
N THR A 138 -6.39 11.43 -5.10
CA THR A 138 -4.93 11.23 -5.06
C THR A 138 -4.24 11.64 -6.37
N TRP A 139 -5.02 11.97 -7.42
CA TRP A 139 -4.50 12.45 -8.70
C TRP A 139 -4.21 13.96 -8.64
N ASN A 140 -3.15 14.31 -7.93
CA ASN A 140 -2.72 15.70 -7.72
C ASN A 140 -1.87 16.23 -8.88
N PHE A 141 -2.47 16.34 -10.07
CA PHE A 141 -1.80 16.91 -11.23
C PHE A 141 -1.45 18.39 -11.02
N GLY A 142 -0.24 18.78 -11.41
CA GLY A 142 0.15 20.18 -11.56
C GLY A 142 0.81 20.85 -10.34
N VAL A 143 1.05 20.12 -9.26
CA VAL A 143 1.88 20.59 -8.14
C VAL A 143 3.18 19.79 -8.17
N ALA A 144 4.22 20.35 -8.80
CA ALA A 144 5.55 19.76 -8.75
C ALA A 144 6.16 20.03 -7.38
N GLU A 145 6.19 19.02 -6.51
CA GLU A 145 6.74 19.11 -5.17
C GLU A 145 8.17 18.54 -5.09
N GLY A 146 8.63 17.85 -6.13
CA GLY A 146 9.99 17.32 -6.18
C GLY A 146 10.44 16.80 -7.56
N PRO A 147 11.62 16.14 -7.63
CA PRO A 147 12.20 15.66 -8.89
C PRO A 147 11.50 14.43 -9.49
N TYR A 148 10.62 13.76 -8.72
CA TYR A 148 9.98 12.49 -9.07
C TYR A 148 8.46 12.64 -9.19
N GLU A 149 8.01 13.30 -10.26
CA GLU A 149 6.59 13.51 -10.57
C GLU A 149 6.01 12.37 -11.40
N ASP A 150 6.24 11.13 -10.96
CA ASP A 150 6.01 9.92 -11.77
C ASP A 150 4.56 9.73 -12.19
N LEU A 151 3.59 10.19 -11.38
CA LEU A 151 2.16 10.14 -11.70
C LEU A 151 1.83 10.99 -12.93
N SER A 152 2.35 12.22 -12.97
CA SER A 152 2.24 13.07 -14.16
C SER A 152 3.07 12.50 -15.32
N GLY A 153 4.26 11.99 -14.97
CA GLY A 153 5.21 11.38 -15.90
C GLY A 153 4.62 10.25 -16.71
N PHE A 154 4.03 9.22 -16.09
CA PHE A 154 3.51 8.08 -16.85
C PHE A 154 2.31 8.44 -17.73
N MET A 155 1.59 9.52 -17.42
CA MET A 155 0.49 10.02 -18.25
C MET A 155 0.93 10.86 -19.43
N THR A 156 2.14 11.45 -19.38
CA THR A 156 2.64 12.41 -20.37
C THR A 156 3.82 11.85 -21.16
N ASP A 157 4.82 11.33 -20.47
CA ASP A 157 6.04 10.73 -21.02
C ASP A 157 6.50 9.49 -20.23
N ALA A 158 5.73 8.40 -20.36
CA ALA A 158 6.05 7.15 -19.67
C ALA A 158 7.38 6.52 -20.09
N GLY A 159 7.88 6.83 -21.29
CA GLY A 159 9.18 6.35 -21.78
C GLY A 159 10.32 6.93 -20.96
N ALA A 160 10.31 8.25 -20.73
CA ALA A 160 11.32 8.92 -19.90
C ALA A 160 11.32 8.43 -18.45
N ILE A 161 10.14 8.14 -17.87
CA ILE A 161 10.05 7.53 -16.54
C ILE A 161 10.70 6.15 -16.52
N ALA A 162 10.42 5.32 -17.53
CA ALA A 162 11.02 3.99 -17.60
C ALA A 162 12.56 4.03 -17.77
N GLU A 163 13.09 4.96 -18.57
CA GLU A 163 14.53 5.19 -18.71
C GLU A 163 15.17 5.61 -17.37
N SER A 164 14.57 6.60 -16.70
CA SER A 164 15.03 7.08 -15.38
C SER A 164 15.04 5.97 -14.32
N LEU A 165 14.03 5.10 -14.30
CA LEU A 165 13.98 3.97 -13.38
C LEU A 165 15.09 2.94 -13.68
N LEU A 166 15.36 2.66 -14.97
CA LEU A 166 16.45 1.77 -15.35
C LEU A 166 17.83 2.33 -14.98
N GLU A 167 18.04 3.63 -15.13
CA GLU A 167 19.28 4.30 -14.69
C GLU A 167 19.51 4.14 -13.18
N GLN A 168 18.44 4.02 -12.39
CA GLN A 168 18.48 3.76 -10.96
C GLN A 168 18.56 2.26 -10.60
N GLY A 169 18.55 1.37 -11.60
CA GLY A 169 18.58 -0.08 -11.42
C GLY A 169 17.23 -0.71 -11.06
N ILE A 170 16.12 0.03 -11.23
CA ILE A 170 14.76 -0.47 -11.02
C ILE A 170 14.23 -1.01 -12.34
N THR A 171 13.87 -2.29 -12.37
CA THR A 171 13.44 -2.99 -13.59
C THR A 171 11.94 -3.26 -13.65
N GLY A 172 11.16 -2.70 -12.72
CA GLY A 172 9.70 -2.85 -12.68
C GLY A 172 9.01 -1.54 -12.33
N MET A 173 7.92 -1.25 -13.03
CA MET A 173 7.07 -0.10 -12.77
C MET A 173 5.60 -0.49 -12.73
N LYS A 174 4.81 0.21 -11.93
CA LYS A 174 3.35 0.04 -11.86
C LYS A 174 2.64 1.34 -12.21
N ILE A 175 1.70 1.25 -13.16
CA ILE A 175 0.90 2.38 -13.68
C ILE A 175 -0.58 2.02 -13.72
N TRP A 176 -1.46 3.02 -13.73
CA TRP A 176 -2.93 2.87 -13.72
C TRP A 176 -3.64 3.85 -14.69
N PRO A 177 -3.29 3.85 -15.99
CA PRO A 177 -3.86 4.80 -16.96
C PRO A 177 -5.35 4.55 -17.29
N PHE A 178 -5.91 3.43 -16.83
CA PHE A 178 -7.31 3.06 -17.05
C PHE A 178 -8.26 3.62 -15.98
N ASP A 179 -7.78 4.20 -14.89
CA ASP A 179 -8.69 4.71 -13.85
C ASP A 179 -9.57 5.86 -14.33
N PRO A 180 -9.05 6.91 -15.01
CA PRO A 180 -9.91 8.02 -15.44
C PRO A 180 -11.15 7.57 -16.24
N PRO A 181 -11.04 6.70 -17.27
CA PRO A 181 -12.23 6.21 -17.97
C PRO A 181 -13.08 5.23 -17.13
N ALA A 182 -12.51 4.55 -16.14
CA ALA A 182 -13.31 3.72 -15.22
C ALA A 182 -14.25 4.60 -14.39
N ILE A 183 -13.73 5.68 -13.83
CA ILE A 183 -14.51 6.63 -13.03
C ILE A 183 -15.56 7.35 -13.88
N GLU A 184 -15.19 7.79 -15.09
CA GLU A 184 -16.13 8.48 -15.99
C GLU A 184 -17.34 7.61 -16.37
N ASN A 185 -17.13 6.30 -16.49
CA ASN A 185 -18.13 5.36 -16.99
C ASN A 185 -18.65 4.36 -15.92
N ASP A 186 -18.41 4.62 -14.63
CA ASP A 186 -18.72 3.72 -13.50
C ASP A 186 -18.22 2.27 -13.70
N GLY A 187 -17.09 2.10 -14.38
CA GLY A 187 -16.47 0.80 -14.65
C GLY A 187 -17.24 -0.09 -15.64
N ARG A 188 -18.26 0.46 -16.34
CA ARG A 188 -19.20 -0.33 -17.15
C ARG A 188 -18.83 -0.49 -18.60
N PHE A 189 -18.13 0.48 -19.17
CA PHE A 189 -17.66 0.46 -20.55
C PHE A 189 -16.44 1.38 -20.70
N ILE A 190 -15.73 1.21 -21.81
CA ILE A 190 -14.63 2.08 -22.25
C ILE A 190 -14.80 2.35 -23.74
N THR A 191 -14.77 3.63 -24.13
CA THR A 191 -14.88 4.02 -25.54
C THR A 191 -13.60 3.67 -26.30
N GLY A 192 -13.67 3.63 -27.63
CA GLY A 192 -12.48 3.37 -28.44
C GLY A 192 -11.41 4.46 -28.29
N GLU A 193 -11.82 5.71 -28.07
CA GLU A 193 -10.90 6.83 -27.82
C GLU A 193 -10.22 6.71 -26.45
N GLN A 194 -10.99 6.46 -25.40
CA GLN A 194 -10.46 6.24 -24.05
C GLN A 194 -9.48 5.07 -24.01
N MET A 195 -9.80 3.96 -24.70
CA MET A 195 -8.92 2.80 -24.80
C MET A 195 -7.58 3.17 -25.44
N ARG A 196 -7.58 3.84 -26.61
CA ARG A 196 -6.33 4.25 -27.28
C ARG A 196 -5.47 5.14 -26.39
N ARG A 197 -6.09 6.13 -25.73
CA ARG A 197 -5.37 7.02 -24.81
C ARG A 197 -4.79 6.29 -23.60
N ALA A 198 -5.52 5.34 -23.02
CA ALA A 198 -5.05 4.57 -21.87
C ALA A 198 -3.94 3.55 -22.23
N ILE A 199 -3.85 3.15 -23.51
CA ILE A 199 -2.79 2.26 -24.03
C ILE A 199 -1.50 3.03 -24.35
N GLU A 200 -1.58 4.31 -24.71
CA GLU A 200 -0.43 5.14 -25.11
C GLU A 200 0.79 5.07 -24.15
N PRO A 201 0.64 5.05 -22.81
CA PRO A 201 1.77 4.87 -21.90
C PRO A 201 2.56 3.58 -22.15
N PHE A 202 1.87 2.47 -22.45
CA PHE A 202 2.50 1.17 -22.71
C PHE A 202 3.31 1.20 -24.01
N GLU A 203 2.77 1.82 -25.05
CA GLU A 203 3.46 2.03 -26.33
C GLU A 203 4.75 2.85 -26.13
N LYS A 204 4.66 3.93 -25.34
CA LYS A 204 5.82 4.78 -25.01
C LYS A 204 6.90 4.02 -24.24
N ILE A 205 6.53 3.25 -23.23
CA ILE A 205 7.47 2.44 -22.45
C ILE A 205 8.16 1.42 -23.36
N ARG A 206 7.39 0.63 -24.12
CA ARG A 206 7.97 -0.40 -25.01
C ARG A 206 8.87 0.21 -26.08
N LYS A 207 8.50 1.36 -26.64
CA LYS A 207 9.35 2.07 -27.60
C LYS A 207 10.67 2.54 -26.98
N ALA A 208 10.66 3.04 -25.75
CA ALA A 208 11.85 3.60 -25.10
C ALA A 208 12.80 2.52 -24.60
N VAL A 209 12.27 1.50 -23.91
CA VAL A 209 13.10 0.56 -23.14
C VAL A 209 12.91 -0.92 -23.52
N GLY A 210 11.95 -1.22 -24.40
CA GLY A 210 11.63 -2.59 -24.80
C GLY A 210 11.22 -3.45 -23.60
N ASP A 211 11.78 -4.65 -23.54
CA ASP A 211 11.48 -5.65 -22.50
C ASP A 211 12.35 -5.49 -21.24
N ARG A 212 13.19 -4.45 -21.19
CA ARG A 212 14.03 -4.17 -20.00
C ARG A 212 13.22 -3.73 -18.78
N MET A 213 11.96 -3.31 -18.99
CA MET A 213 11.06 -2.85 -17.94
C MET A 213 9.84 -3.77 -17.84
N GLN A 214 9.63 -4.35 -16.66
CA GLN A 214 8.39 -5.02 -16.32
C GLN A 214 7.30 -3.98 -16.06
N ILE A 215 6.12 -4.18 -16.66
CA ILE A 215 4.99 -3.25 -16.53
C ILE A 215 3.87 -3.95 -15.78
N MET A 216 3.64 -3.53 -14.54
CA MET A 216 2.49 -3.95 -13.75
C MET A 216 1.33 -2.98 -13.99
N VAL A 217 0.13 -3.52 -14.11
CA VAL A 217 -1.08 -2.72 -14.36
C VAL A 217 -1.98 -2.74 -13.13
N GLU A 218 -2.19 -1.55 -12.57
CA GLU A 218 -3.11 -1.33 -11.47
C GLU A 218 -4.49 -0.89 -12.02
N PHE A 219 -5.55 -1.43 -11.43
CA PHE A 219 -6.94 -1.20 -11.84
C PHE A 219 -7.86 -0.72 -10.70
N HIS A 220 -7.35 -0.69 -9.46
CA HIS A 220 -8.03 -0.21 -8.25
C HIS A 220 -9.44 -0.78 -8.04
N CYS A 221 -9.68 -2.01 -8.52
CA CYS A 221 -11.00 -2.66 -8.47
C CYS A 221 -12.15 -1.82 -9.09
N LEU A 222 -11.85 -0.97 -10.09
CA LEU A 222 -12.81 -0.03 -10.65
C LEU A 222 -13.68 -0.62 -11.78
N TRP A 223 -13.27 -1.74 -12.38
CA TRP A 223 -13.89 -2.27 -13.59
C TRP A 223 -14.79 -3.47 -13.34
N ASN A 224 -15.90 -3.55 -14.09
CA ASN A 224 -16.68 -4.78 -14.15
C ASN A 224 -15.99 -5.86 -15.01
N LEU A 225 -16.41 -7.12 -14.80
CA LEU A 225 -15.80 -8.27 -15.44
C LEU A 225 -15.79 -8.20 -16.99
N PRO A 226 -16.90 -7.84 -17.69
CA PRO A 226 -16.87 -7.77 -19.15
C PRO A 226 -15.87 -6.75 -19.70
N THR A 227 -15.77 -5.57 -19.06
CA THR A 227 -14.93 -4.48 -19.55
C THR A 227 -13.46 -4.76 -19.27
N VAL A 228 -13.11 -5.23 -18.08
CA VAL A 228 -11.71 -5.55 -17.74
C VAL A 228 -11.16 -6.67 -18.63
N LYS A 229 -11.99 -7.66 -19.02
CA LYS A 229 -11.58 -8.70 -19.98
C LYS A 229 -11.25 -8.14 -21.36
N ARG A 230 -11.92 -7.07 -21.78
CA ARG A 230 -11.60 -6.38 -23.04
C ARG A 230 -10.29 -5.61 -22.92
N ILE A 231 -10.11 -4.88 -21.82
CA ILE A 231 -8.85 -4.16 -21.54
C ILE A 231 -7.66 -5.13 -21.50
N ALA A 232 -7.80 -6.25 -20.79
CA ALA A 232 -6.74 -7.26 -20.67
C ALA A 232 -6.28 -7.80 -22.03
N ARG A 233 -7.20 -8.06 -22.97
CA ARG A 233 -6.86 -8.52 -24.32
C ARG A 233 -6.06 -7.50 -25.13
N GLU A 234 -6.40 -6.22 -25.02
CA GLU A 234 -5.63 -5.16 -25.69
C GLU A 234 -4.22 -5.06 -25.10
N LEU A 235 -4.09 -5.30 -23.79
CA LEU A 235 -2.81 -5.26 -23.09
C LEU A 235 -1.88 -6.44 -23.41
N GLU A 236 -2.40 -7.56 -23.96
CA GLU A 236 -1.57 -8.72 -24.36
C GLU A 236 -0.44 -8.32 -25.32
N ALA A 237 -0.66 -7.31 -26.17
CA ALA A 237 0.35 -6.81 -27.10
C ALA A 237 1.58 -6.18 -26.42
N PHE A 238 1.48 -5.85 -25.13
CA PHE A 238 2.53 -5.18 -24.37
C PHE A 238 3.18 -6.08 -23.31
N ASP A 239 2.74 -7.34 -23.17
CA ASP A 239 3.28 -8.31 -22.21
C ASP A 239 3.45 -7.73 -20.78
N PRO A 240 2.36 -7.26 -20.13
CA PRO A 240 2.41 -6.80 -18.75
C PRO A 240 2.63 -7.97 -17.77
N THR A 241 3.25 -7.68 -16.63
CA THR A 241 3.57 -8.65 -15.55
C THR A 241 2.54 -8.62 -14.44
#